data_AF-A8N777-F1
#
_entry.id   AF-A8N777-F1
#
_cell.length_a   1.000
_cell.length_b   1.000
_cell.length_c   1.000
_cell.angle_alpha   90.00
_cell.angle_beta   90.00
_cell.angle_gamma   90.00
#
_symmetry.space_group_name_H-M   'P 1'
#
loop_
_entity.id
_entity.type
_entity.pdbx_description
1 polymer ?
#
loop_
_entity_poly.entity_id
_entity_poly.type
_entity_poly.pdbx_seq_one_letter_code
_entity_poly.pdbx_strand_id
1 'polypeptide(L)'
;MDPLQIEQLHKGLFAKIALDYSNAACIALWASHFMLPVTECLIWSQVTDYFAMLPLETKARRQVACVWSKPLSKVNSLYFILKYMPALHLPSLLLQGVALSIPMEMCQPLFIANSVIIPFILLAVLFLRIHVLGQSKPLTIYLVAHYIISNFAIFALSAKFYTTVEAAPFRPRERFGCTSLIADGNFTSIIYAIILFNELVMAFLTLFLAYRKYMASSSTPIMRIFRRDGTFYFITLAVISTANILVNRLHPDSIPSSLPCRSPSSHPETLLDRNTGQDPIYPPQCLHNQDDPSPSDDHKAKRTS
;
A
#
# COMPACT_ATOMS: atom_id res chain seq x y z
N MET A 1 -6.78 -22.03 -39.31
CA MET A 1 -6.75 -20.99 -38.26
C MET A 1 -6.64 -19.67 -38.98
N ASP A 2 -7.63 -18.78 -38.82
CA ASP A 2 -7.73 -17.61 -39.70
C ASP A 2 -6.58 -16.61 -39.45
N PRO A 3 -5.95 -16.08 -40.51
CA PRO A 3 -4.86 -15.13 -40.40
C PRO A 3 -5.26 -13.86 -39.62
N LEU A 4 -6.56 -13.53 -39.59
CA LEU A 4 -7.11 -12.42 -38.82
C LEU A 4 -7.03 -12.62 -37.28
N GLN A 5 -7.16 -13.87 -36.81
CA GLN A 5 -7.00 -14.19 -35.38
C GLN A 5 -5.54 -14.16 -34.95
N ILE A 6 -4.61 -14.55 -35.83
CA ILE A 6 -3.17 -14.52 -35.56
C ILE A 6 -2.69 -13.07 -35.44
N GLU A 7 -3.21 -12.16 -36.27
CA GLU A 7 -2.84 -10.74 -36.21
C GLU A 7 -3.38 -10.03 -34.96
N GLN A 8 -4.60 -10.36 -34.49
CA GLN A 8 -5.11 -9.86 -33.20
C GLN A 8 -4.36 -10.45 -32.00
N LEU A 9 -3.98 -11.73 -32.07
CA LEU A 9 -3.18 -12.36 -31.01
C LEU A 9 -1.77 -11.76 -30.95
N HIS A 10 -1.16 -11.44 -32.11
CA HIS A 10 0.17 -10.82 -32.16
C HIS A 10 0.16 -9.37 -31.65
N LYS A 11 -0.85 -8.58 -32.03
CA LYS A 11 -1.00 -7.20 -31.54
C LYS A 11 -1.34 -7.15 -30.05
N GLY A 12 -2.14 -8.09 -29.55
CA GLY A 12 -2.42 -8.24 -28.12
C GLY A 12 -1.21 -8.74 -27.31
N LEU A 13 -0.42 -9.67 -27.84
CA LEU A 13 0.73 -10.26 -27.15
C LEU A 13 1.94 -9.32 -27.12
N PHE A 14 2.21 -8.59 -28.21
CA PHE A 14 3.28 -7.57 -28.22
C PHE A 14 2.88 -6.33 -27.43
N ALA A 15 1.60 -5.92 -27.42
CA ALA A 15 1.13 -4.91 -26.49
C ALA A 15 1.28 -5.39 -25.05
N LYS A 16 0.98 -6.65 -24.73
CA LYS A 16 1.09 -7.21 -23.37
C LYS A 16 2.51 -7.43 -22.88
N ILE A 17 3.44 -7.87 -23.74
CA ILE A 17 4.87 -8.02 -23.37
C ILE A 17 5.55 -6.64 -23.32
N ALA A 18 5.21 -5.72 -24.23
CA ALA A 18 5.66 -4.34 -24.12
C ALA A 18 5.04 -3.65 -22.90
N LEU A 19 3.80 -3.91 -22.51
CA LEU A 19 3.17 -3.32 -21.31
C LEU A 19 3.63 -3.99 -20.02
N ASP A 20 3.86 -5.30 -19.97
CA ASP A 20 4.39 -5.98 -18.78
C ASP A 20 5.87 -5.66 -18.57
N TYR A 21 6.72 -5.59 -19.59
CA TYR A 21 8.12 -5.18 -19.40
C TYR A 21 8.29 -3.67 -19.36
N SER A 22 7.60 -2.88 -20.18
CA SER A 22 7.74 -1.42 -20.11
C SER A 22 6.89 -0.78 -19.03
N ASN A 23 5.77 -1.34 -18.56
CA ASN A 23 5.09 -0.84 -17.35
C ASN A 23 5.48 -1.56 -16.08
N ALA A 24 5.93 -2.83 -16.04
CA ALA A 24 6.56 -3.29 -14.80
C ALA A 24 7.98 -2.73 -14.67
N ALA A 25 8.75 -2.55 -15.75
CA ALA A 25 10.01 -1.81 -15.67
C ALA A 25 9.81 -0.30 -15.67
N CYS A 26 8.80 0.33 -16.29
CA CYS A 26 8.51 1.75 -16.03
C CYS A 26 7.78 1.95 -14.72
N ILE A 27 6.97 1.06 -14.16
CA ILE A 27 6.40 1.24 -12.81
C ILE A 27 7.43 0.84 -11.78
N ALA A 28 8.32 -0.12 -12.03
CA ALA A 28 9.46 -0.37 -11.16
C ALA A 28 10.55 0.69 -11.34
N LEU A 29 10.80 1.25 -12.53
CA LEU A 29 11.67 2.43 -12.74
C LEU A 29 10.97 3.70 -12.28
N TRP A 30 9.67 3.86 -12.42
CA TRP A 30 8.95 5.01 -11.86
C TRP A 30 8.76 4.82 -10.35
N ALA A 31 8.69 3.60 -9.84
CA ALA A 31 8.75 3.32 -8.40
C ALA A 31 10.19 3.26 -7.88
N SER A 32 11.22 3.11 -8.70
CA SER A 32 12.63 3.10 -8.29
C SER A 32 13.38 4.38 -8.61
N HIS A 33 12.80 5.23 -9.44
CA HIS A 33 13.36 6.49 -9.95
C HIS A 33 12.40 7.66 -9.70
N PHE A 34 11.14 7.38 -9.32
CA PHE A 34 10.21 8.32 -8.70
C PHE A 34 9.83 7.86 -7.28
N MET A 35 9.34 6.63 -7.01
CA MET A 35 9.06 6.21 -5.62
C MET A 35 10.30 5.90 -4.78
N LEU A 36 11.43 5.38 -5.26
CA LEU A 36 12.61 5.25 -4.39
C LEU A 36 13.16 6.63 -4.07
N PRO A 37 13.31 7.60 -4.99
CA PRO A 37 13.65 8.94 -4.57
C PRO A 37 12.50 9.67 -3.87
N VAL A 38 11.21 9.30 -4.00
CA VAL A 38 10.11 9.93 -3.22
C VAL A 38 9.91 9.27 -1.87
N THR A 39 10.15 7.98 -1.71
CA THR A 39 10.14 7.24 -0.43
C THR A 39 11.46 7.44 0.27
N GLU A 40 12.59 7.44 -0.42
CA GLU A 40 13.85 7.97 0.11
C GLU A 40 13.72 9.47 0.38
N CYS A 41 13.11 10.30 -0.47
CA CYS A 41 12.87 11.71 -0.10
C CYS A 41 11.78 11.83 0.98
N LEU A 42 10.86 10.88 1.17
CA LEU A 42 9.91 10.88 2.29
C LEU A 42 10.62 10.46 3.56
N ILE A 43 11.45 9.42 3.49
CA ILE A 43 12.26 8.89 4.57
C ILE A 43 13.26 9.97 4.93
N TRP A 44 14.05 10.48 3.99
CA TRP A 44 14.94 11.63 4.14
C TRP A 44 14.18 12.90 4.50
N SER A 45 12.95 13.17 4.07
CA SER A 45 12.16 14.34 4.51
C SER A 45 11.70 14.15 5.95
N GLN A 46 11.26 12.96 6.34
CA GLN A 46 10.90 12.65 7.72
C GLN A 46 12.13 12.61 8.61
N VAL A 47 13.24 12.10 8.11
CA VAL A 47 14.53 12.01 8.76
C VAL A 47 15.16 13.39 8.85
N THR A 48 15.05 14.23 7.83
CA THR A 48 15.51 15.63 7.87
C THR A 48 14.59 16.50 8.70
N ASP A 49 13.28 16.30 8.69
CA ASP A 49 12.36 16.96 9.63
C ASP A 49 12.64 16.50 11.06
N TYR A 50 12.91 15.21 11.27
CA TYR A 50 13.33 14.64 12.55
C TYR A 50 14.65 15.27 13.01
N PHE A 51 15.67 15.27 12.15
CA PHE A 51 16.98 15.86 12.41
C PHE A 51 16.94 17.38 12.50
N ALA A 52 16.03 18.08 11.83
CA ALA A 52 15.82 19.51 11.94
C ALA A 52 15.06 19.88 13.23
N MET A 53 14.29 18.94 13.78
CA MET A 53 13.67 19.06 15.09
C MET A 53 14.69 18.86 16.23
N LEU A 54 15.73 18.03 16.04
CA LEU A 54 16.78 17.80 17.03
C LEU A 54 17.53 19.07 17.51
N PRO A 55 17.96 20.03 16.66
CA PRO A 55 18.63 21.24 17.13
C PRO A 55 17.68 22.23 17.80
N LEU A 56 16.38 22.21 17.47
CA LEU A 56 15.36 22.91 18.26
C LEU A 56 15.23 22.28 19.64
N GLU A 57 15.39 20.96 19.74
CA GLU A 57 15.43 20.23 21.01
C GLU A 57 16.72 20.44 21.81
N THR A 58 17.88 20.63 21.19
CA THR A 58 19.11 20.94 21.95
C THR A 58 19.05 22.35 22.55
N LYS A 59 18.45 23.32 21.86
CA LYS A 59 18.13 24.63 22.46
C LYS A 59 17.00 24.53 23.48
N ALA A 60 16.04 23.64 23.25
CA ALA A 60 15.00 23.31 24.21
C ALA A 60 15.49 22.40 25.34
N ARG A 61 16.71 21.83 25.37
CA ARG A 61 17.18 20.98 26.50
C ARG A 61 17.11 21.70 27.83
N ARG A 62 17.26 23.03 27.82
CA ARG A 62 17.10 23.89 28.99
C ARG A 62 15.62 24.06 29.43
N GLN A 63 14.66 23.82 28.54
CA GLN A 63 13.21 23.80 28.80
C GLN A 63 12.65 22.36 28.94
N VAL A 64 13.28 21.37 28.34
CA VAL A 64 12.89 19.95 28.35
C VAL A 64 13.13 19.33 29.72
N ALA A 65 14.13 19.80 30.47
CA ALA A 65 14.25 19.49 31.91
C ALA A 65 12.97 19.84 32.68
N CYS A 66 12.23 20.89 32.27
CA CYS A 66 10.94 21.26 32.87
C CYS A 66 9.72 20.52 32.27
N VAL A 67 9.87 19.87 31.11
CA VAL A 67 8.80 19.06 30.48
C VAL A 67 8.81 17.63 31.02
N TRP A 68 10.01 17.07 31.25
CA TRP A 68 10.19 15.73 31.82
C TRP A 68 9.90 15.65 33.31
N SER A 69 10.00 16.77 34.04
CA SER A 69 9.66 16.82 35.46
C SER A 69 8.16 16.89 35.73
N LYS A 70 7.33 17.17 34.72
CA LYS A 70 5.88 17.23 34.87
C LYS A 70 5.26 15.84 34.65
N PRO A 71 4.23 15.47 35.44
CA PRO A 71 3.49 14.23 35.24
C PRO A 71 2.98 14.20 33.79
N LEU A 72 3.03 13.01 33.18
CA LEU A 72 2.68 12.75 31.77
C LEU A 72 1.36 13.43 31.39
N SER A 73 1.47 14.62 30.79
CA SER A 73 0.33 15.32 30.21
C SER A 73 -0.06 14.63 28.90
N LYS A 74 -1.34 14.72 28.51
CA LYS A 74 -1.85 14.21 27.22
C LYS A 74 -1.01 14.69 26.04
N VAL A 75 -0.50 15.93 26.11
CA VAL A 75 0.36 16.53 25.07
C VAL A 75 1.73 15.85 25.00
N ASN A 76 2.28 15.41 26.14
CA ASN A 76 3.58 14.72 26.17
C ASN A 76 3.45 13.35 25.51
N SER A 77 2.49 12.51 25.93
CA SER A 77 2.29 11.16 25.38
C SER A 77 2.13 11.17 23.86
N LEU A 78 1.41 12.17 23.37
CA LEU A 78 1.13 12.38 21.98
C LEU A 78 2.35 12.80 21.16
N TYR A 79 3.18 13.69 21.73
CA TYR A 79 4.47 14.04 21.16
C TYR A 79 5.40 12.82 21.08
N PHE A 80 5.40 11.94 22.10
CA PHE A 80 6.13 10.67 22.04
C PHE A 80 5.61 9.77 20.91
N ILE A 81 4.30 9.57 20.81
CA ILE A 81 3.71 8.73 19.75
C ILE A 81 4.13 9.24 18.37
N LEU A 82 3.93 10.53 18.10
CA LEU A 82 4.35 11.16 16.84
C LEU A 82 5.81 10.94 16.49
N LYS A 83 6.68 11.07 17.50
CA LYS A 83 8.13 11.07 17.31
C LYS A 83 8.70 9.66 17.12
N TYR A 84 8.20 8.69 17.86
CA TYR A 84 8.75 7.33 17.86
C TYR A 84 8.01 6.39 16.91
N MET A 85 6.80 6.74 16.45
CA MET A 85 6.05 5.91 15.51
C MET A 85 6.78 5.62 14.20
N PRO A 86 7.38 6.60 13.49
CA PRO A 86 8.14 6.30 12.26
C PRO A 86 9.29 5.32 12.51
N ALA A 87 9.94 5.41 13.67
CA ALA A 87 11.04 4.51 14.05
C ALA A 87 10.56 3.07 14.33
N LEU A 88 9.31 2.89 14.77
CA LEU A 88 8.68 1.58 14.93
C LEU A 88 8.18 1.02 13.58
N HIS A 89 7.69 1.92 12.72
CA HIS A 89 7.11 1.58 11.45
C HIS A 89 8.16 1.17 10.40
N LEU A 90 9.28 1.88 10.33
CA LEU A 90 10.29 1.67 9.30
C LEU A 90 10.90 0.26 9.35
N PRO A 91 11.29 -0.30 10.52
CA PRO A 91 11.73 -1.68 10.62
C PRO A 91 10.66 -2.69 10.18
N SER A 92 9.38 -2.42 10.47
CA SER A 92 8.27 -3.28 10.06
C SER A 92 8.13 -3.35 8.53
N LEU A 93 8.23 -2.20 7.85
CA LEU A 93 8.27 -2.12 6.38
C LEU A 93 9.50 -2.82 5.80
N LEU A 94 10.69 -2.57 6.37
CA LEU A 94 11.93 -3.19 5.93
C LEU A 94 11.89 -4.70 6.11
N LEU A 95 11.33 -5.18 7.22
CA LEU A 95 11.16 -6.60 7.48
C LEU A 95 10.24 -7.24 6.43
N GLN A 96 9.14 -6.59 6.06
CA GLN A 96 8.25 -7.09 4.99
C GLN A 96 8.88 -7.07 3.60
N GLY A 97 9.67 -6.04 3.29
CA GLY A 97 10.27 -5.87 1.96
C GLY A 97 11.55 -6.68 1.74
N VAL A 98 12.36 -6.89 2.78
CA VAL A 98 13.73 -7.43 2.66
C VAL A 98 13.86 -8.86 3.19
N ALA A 99 13.00 -9.29 4.12
CA ALA A 99 13.14 -10.63 4.69
C ALA A 99 12.67 -11.70 3.71
N LEU A 100 13.64 -12.29 3.00
CA LEU A 100 13.46 -13.35 2.01
C LEU A 100 12.93 -14.67 2.59
N SER A 101 12.89 -14.82 3.92
CA SER A 101 12.63 -16.09 4.60
C SER A 101 11.56 -16.01 5.69
N ILE A 102 10.55 -15.14 5.55
CA ILE A 102 9.42 -15.12 6.47
C ILE A 102 8.48 -16.28 6.11
N PRO A 103 8.12 -17.17 7.07
CA PRO A 103 7.12 -18.21 6.81
C PRO A 103 5.78 -17.59 6.45
N MET A 104 5.07 -18.18 5.48
CA MET A 104 3.78 -17.67 4.99
C MET A 104 2.74 -17.48 6.10
N GLU A 105 2.80 -18.28 7.16
CA GLU A 105 1.92 -18.17 8.33
C GLU A 105 2.05 -16.83 9.08
N MET A 106 3.24 -16.23 9.10
CA MET A 106 3.50 -14.95 9.76
C MET A 106 3.29 -13.75 8.84
N CYS A 107 3.26 -14.02 7.53
CA CYS A 107 3.18 -13.04 6.47
C CYS A 107 1.84 -12.28 6.47
N GLN A 108 0.76 -13.04 6.41
CA GLN A 108 -0.61 -12.53 6.36
C GLN A 108 -0.98 -11.71 7.60
N PRO A 109 -0.79 -12.17 8.85
CA PRO A 109 -1.13 -11.37 10.02
C PRO A 109 -0.27 -10.11 10.13
N LEU A 110 1.01 -10.16 9.74
CA LEU A 110 1.87 -8.98 9.73
C LEU A 110 1.41 -7.96 8.67
N PHE A 111 1.02 -8.42 7.49
CA PHE A 111 0.47 -7.58 6.43
C PHE A 111 -0.85 -6.91 6.87
N ILE A 112 -1.77 -7.67 7.45
CA ILE A 112 -3.04 -7.18 7.98
C ILE A 112 -2.79 -6.16 9.11
N ALA A 113 -1.92 -6.51 10.06
CA ALA A 113 -1.60 -5.65 11.19
C ALA A 113 -1.03 -4.31 10.71
N ASN A 114 -0.04 -4.33 9.83
CA ASN A 114 0.55 -3.11 9.27
C ASN A 114 -0.51 -2.30 8.50
N SER A 115 -1.27 -2.94 7.62
CA SER A 115 -2.24 -2.26 6.77
C SER A 115 -3.41 -1.62 7.54
N VAL A 116 -3.73 -2.09 8.76
CA VAL A 116 -4.75 -1.45 9.64
C VAL A 116 -4.12 -0.45 10.61
N ILE A 117 -3.05 -0.84 11.29
CA ILE A 117 -2.45 -0.05 12.38
C ILE A 117 -1.83 1.23 11.83
N ILE A 118 -1.13 1.14 10.70
CA ILE A 118 -0.40 2.26 10.11
C ILE A 118 -1.34 3.40 9.71
N PRO A 119 -2.37 3.20 8.86
CA PRO A 119 -3.24 4.29 8.47
C PRO A 119 -3.97 4.91 9.67
N PHE A 120 -4.37 4.10 10.66
CA PHE A 120 -5.02 4.58 11.88
C PHE A 120 -4.13 5.59 12.63
N ILE A 121 -2.86 5.24 12.84
CA ILE A 121 -1.89 6.09 13.51
C ILE A 121 -1.60 7.35 12.69
N LEU A 122 -1.34 7.20 11.39
CA LEU A 122 -1.04 8.33 10.51
C LEU A 122 -2.20 9.32 10.46
N LEU A 123 -3.44 8.82 10.40
CA LEU A 123 -4.63 9.65 10.45
C LEU A 123 -4.74 10.35 11.82
N ALA A 124 -4.53 9.64 12.93
CA ALA A 124 -4.56 10.25 14.27
C ALA A 124 -3.57 11.42 14.39
N VAL A 125 -2.36 11.25 13.83
CA VAL A 125 -1.31 12.28 13.76
C VAL A 125 -1.78 13.51 12.97
N LEU A 126 -2.42 13.32 11.81
CA LEU A 126 -2.96 14.41 11.00
C LEU A 126 -4.04 15.20 11.76
N PHE A 127 -4.99 14.51 12.38
CA PHE A 127 -6.08 15.12 13.17
C PHE A 127 -5.59 15.92 14.34
N LEU A 128 -4.62 15.34 15.04
CA LEU A 128 -4.03 16.01 16.16
C LEU A 128 -3.32 17.31 15.78
N ARG A 129 -2.57 17.31 14.68
CA ARG A 129 -1.85 18.52 14.23
C ARG A 129 -2.81 19.70 14.13
N ILE A 130 -3.98 19.50 13.52
CA ILE A 130 -4.99 20.55 13.37
C ILE A 130 -5.63 20.94 14.70
N HIS A 131 -5.89 19.97 15.57
CA HIS A 131 -6.44 20.25 16.90
C HIS A 131 -5.55 21.21 17.69
N VAL A 132 -4.22 21.00 17.66
CA VAL A 132 -3.25 21.88 18.33
C VAL A 132 -3.25 23.29 17.72
N LEU A 133 -3.43 23.42 16.40
CA LEU A 133 -3.49 24.72 15.74
C LEU A 133 -4.77 25.51 16.08
N GLY A 134 -5.90 24.83 16.12
CA GLY A 134 -7.21 25.50 16.10
C GLY A 134 -7.83 25.80 17.46
N GLN A 135 -7.41 25.13 18.55
CA GLN A 135 -7.82 25.29 19.97
C GLN A 135 -9.30 25.60 20.28
N SER A 136 -10.20 25.44 19.32
CA SER A 136 -11.61 25.79 19.44
C SER A 136 -12.41 24.51 19.67
N LYS A 137 -13.32 24.57 20.66
CA LYS A 137 -14.24 23.47 20.99
C LYS A 137 -15.04 22.95 19.78
N PRO A 138 -15.68 23.80 18.95
CA PRO A 138 -16.44 23.30 17.80
C PRO A 138 -15.58 22.58 16.78
N LEU A 139 -14.38 23.11 16.48
CA LEU A 139 -13.44 22.44 15.59
C LEU A 139 -12.98 21.09 16.16
N THR A 140 -12.74 21.01 17.47
CA THR A 140 -12.35 19.75 18.11
C THR A 140 -13.43 18.69 17.99
N ILE A 141 -14.70 19.06 18.21
CA ILE A 141 -15.83 18.13 18.05
C ILE A 141 -15.91 17.65 16.59
N TYR A 142 -15.81 18.56 15.63
CA TYR A 142 -15.78 18.22 14.20
C TYR A 142 -14.64 17.26 13.86
N LEU A 143 -13.42 17.55 14.32
CA LEU A 143 -12.24 16.72 14.08
C LEU A 143 -12.40 15.32 14.66
N VAL A 144 -12.92 15.19 15.89
CA VAL A 144 -13.15 13.88 16.52
C VAL A 144 -14.23 13.09 15.77
N ALA A 145 -15.35 13.74 15.41
CA ALA A 145 -16.41 13.08 14.66
C ALA A 145 -15.92 12.59 13.29
N HIS A 146 -15.22 13.45 12.54
CA HIS A 146 -14.65 13.11 11.24
C HIS A 146 -13.61 12.00 11.35
N TYR A 147 -12.74 12.04 12.36
CA TYR A 147 -11.77 10.96 12.63
C TYR A 147 -12.47 9.61 12.85
N ILE A 148 -13.50 9.56 13.69
CA ILE A 148 -14.23 8.31 13.99
C ILE A 148 -14.90 7.77 12.73
N ILE A 149 -15.60 8.62 11.98
CA ILE A 149 -16.31 8.24 10.75
C ILE A 149 -15.32 7.70 9.70
N SER A 150 -14.23 8.43 9.44
CA SER A 150 -13.23 8.01 8.45
C SER A 150 -12.53 6.72 8.84
N ASN A 151 -12.16 6.54 10.12
CA ASN A 151 -11.53 5.29 10.57
C ASN A 151 -12.50 4.11 10.50
N PHE A 152 -13.76 4.31 10.86
CA PHE A 152 -14.77 3.27 10.74
C PHE A 152 -14.95 2.83 9.29
N ALA A 153 -15.02 3.78 8.35
CA ALA A 153 -15.11 3.49 6.92
C ALA A 153 -13.88 2.73 6.40
N ILE A 154 -12.66 3.20 6.74
CA ILE A 154 -11.40 2.53 6.36
C ILE A 154 -11.35 1.12 6.94
N PHE A 155 -11.71 0.94 8.22
CA PHE A 155 -11.71 -0.36 8.88
C PHE A 155 -12.71 -1.34 8.24
N ALA A 156 -13.94 -0.89 7.97
CA ALA A 156 -14.96 -1.72 7.33
C ALA A 156 -14.55 -2.15 5.91
N LEU A 157 -13.98 -1.25 5.11
CA LEU A 157 -13.46 -1.56 3.79
C LEU A 157 -12.24 -2.48 3.85
N SER A 158 -11.34 -2.25 4.81
CA SER A 158 -10.17 -3.11 5.02
C SER A 158 -10.59 -4.53 5.41
N ALA A 159 -11.57 -4.66 6.31
CA ALA A 159 -12.13 -5.97 6.68
C ALA A 159 -12.72 -6.69 5.45
N LYS A 160 -13.44 -5.97 4.58
CA LYS A 160 -13.93 -6.53 3.30
C LYS A 160 -12.79 -6.92 2.36
N PHE A 161 -11.78 -6.06 2.22
CA PHE A 161 -10.59 -6.37 1.44
C PHE A 161 -9.90 -7.64 1.92
N TYR A 162 -9.73 -7.84 3.22
CA TYR A 162 -9.09 -9.07 3.72
C TYR A 162 -9.89 -10.34 3.48
N THR A 163 -11.21 -10.24 3.27
CA THR A 163 -12.01 -11.41 2.88
C THR A 163 -11.84 -11.80 1.40
N THR A 164 -11.27 -10.91 0.57
CA THR A 164 -10.98 -11.19 -0.86
C THR A 164 -9.52 -11.50 -1.12
N VAL A 165 -8.68 -11.47 -0.07
CA VAL A 165 -7.25 -11.76 -0.16
C VAL A 165 -7.05 -13.27 -0.18
N GLU A 166 -6.48 -13.77 -1.28
CA GLU A 166 -6.05 -15.15 -1.43
C GLU A 166 -4.52 -15.23 -1.48
N ALA A 167 -3.95 -16.20 -0.77
CA ALA A 167 -2.52 -16.46 -0.80
C ALA A 167 -2.17 -17.11 -2.15
N ALA A 168 -1.39 -16.42 -2.98
CA ALA A 168 -0.91 -17.02 -4.22
C ALA A 168 0.16 -18.09 -3.91
N PRO A 169 0.19 -19.21 -4.64
CA PRO A 169 1.22 -20.22 -4.45
C PRO A 169 2.60 -19.62 -4.71
N PHE A 170 3.56 -19.93 -3.82
CA PHE A 170 4.92 -19.42 -3.89
C PHE A 170 5.58 -19.80 -5.23
N ARG A 171 6.02 -18.79 -5.99
CA ARG A 171 6.85 -18.99 -7.18
C ARG A 171 8.34 -18.82 -6.81
N PRO A 172 9.15 -19.88 -6.86
CA PRO A 172 10.55 -19.85 -6.41
C PRO A 172 11.49 -18.91 -7.20
N ARG A 173 10.99 -18.21 -8.22
CA ARG A 173 11.76 -17.27 -9.04
C ARG A 173 11.58 -15.80 -8.63
N GLU A 174 10.59 -15.50 -7.79
CA GLU A 174 10.34 -14.14 -7.31
C GLU A 174 11.18 -13.87 -6.05
N ARG A 175 12.15 -12.95 -6.14
CA ARG A 175 13.01 -12.55 -5.01
C ARG A 175 12.33 -11.56 -4.04
N PHE A 176 11.04 -11.32 -4.21
CA PHE A 176 10.29 -10.39 -3.37
C PHE A 176 9.62 -11.19 -2.25
N GLY A 177 9.63 -10.64 -1.02
CA GLY A 177 9.19 -11.32 0.18
C GLY A 177 7.67 -11.59 0.20
N CYS A 178 6.99 -11.11 1.22
CA CYS A 178 5.57 -11.33 1.50
C CYS A 178 4.59 -10.66 0.50
N THR A 179 4.87 -10.67 -0.80
CA THR A 179 4.28 -9.73 -1.77
C THR A 179 3.24 -10.34 -2.70
N SER A 180 3.18 -11.65 -2.84
CA SER A 180 2.23 -12.30 -3.77
C SER A 180 0.91 -12.62 -3.07
N LEU A 181 0.14 -11.58 -2.75
CA LEU A 181 -1.28 -11.70 -2.39
C LEU A 181 -2.12 -11.23 -3.58
N ILE A 182 -3.02 -12.09 -4.03
CA ILE A 182 -4.00 -11.72 -5.04
C ILE A 182 -5.19 -11.13 -4.29
N ALA A 183 -5.54 -9.89 -4.61
CA ALA A 183 -6.64 -9.19 -3.97
C ALA A 183 -7.32 -8.24 -4.96
N ASP A 184 -8.59 -7.95 -4.71
CA ASP A 184 -9.35 -7.01 -5.52
C ASP A 184 -8.87 -5.57 -5.29
N GLY A 185 -8.21 -5.00 -6.30
CA GLY A 185 -7.66 -3.65 -6.28
C GLY A 185 -8.71 -2.55 -6.09
N ASN A 186 -10.00 -2.84 -6.32
CA ASN A 186 -11.07 -1.85 -6.17
C ASN A 186 -11.25 -1.40 -4.72
N PHE A 187 -11.25 -2.33 -3.76
CA PHE A 187 -11.38 -1.97 -2.34
C PHE A 187 -10.20 -1.12 -1.87
N THR A 188 -8.98 -1.52 -2.25
CA THR A 188 -7.75 -0.77 -1.95
C THR A 188 -7.78 0.62 -2.56
N SER A 189 -8.23 0.76 -3.81
CA SER A 189 -8.41 2.06 -4.47
C SER A 189 -9.39 2.97 -3.71
N ILE A 190 -10.52 2.43 -3.23
CA ILE A 190 -11.50 3.18 -2.44
C ILE A 190 -10.90 3.62 -1.09
N ILE A 191 -10.16 2.74 -0.41
CA ILE A 191 -9.49 3.06 0.85
C ILE A 191 -8.51 4.23 0.65
N TYR A 192 -7.67 4.18 -0.38
CA TYR A 192 -6.74 5.28 -0.70
C TYR A 192 -7.47 6.56 -1.09
N ALA A 193 -8.63 6.49 -1.75
CA ALA A 193 -9.44 7.66 -2.04
C ALA A 193 -9.98 8.32 -0.77
N ILE A 194 -10.40 7.54 0.24
CA ILE A 194 -10.81 8.07 1.55
C ILE A 194 -9.62 8.72 2.27
N ILE A 195 -8.45 8.09 2.24
CA ILE A 195 -7.21 8.64 2.82
C ILE A 195 -6.87 9.99 2.15
N LEU A 196 -6.84 10.03 0.82
CA LEU A 196 -6.60 11.25 0.04
C LEU A 196 -7.61 12.35 0.38
N PHE A 197 -8.90 12.00 0.48
CA PHE A 197 -9.93 12.94 0.88
C PHE A 197 -9.67 13.53 2.27
N ASN A 198 -9.32 12.69 3.25
CA ASN A 198 -8.93 13.18 4.57
C ASN A 198 -7.72 14.11 4.47
N GLU A 199 -6.66 13.73 3.76
CA GLU A 199 -5.46 14.55 3.58
C GLU A 199 -5.78 15.93 3.00
N LEU A 200 -6.66 16.00 1.99
CA LEU A 200 -7.10 17.26 1.39
C LEU A 200 -7.92 18.12 2.35
N VAL A 201 -8.87 17.52 3.09
CA VAL A 201 -9.65 18.23 4.12
C VAL A 201 -8.72 18.81 5.18
N MET A 202 -7.73 18.02 5.61
CA MET A 202 -6.75 18.45 6.61
C MET A 202 -5.83 19.55 6.10
N ALA A 203 -5.37 19.45 4.85
CA ALA A 203 -4.59 20.48 4.19
C ALA A 203 -5.37 21.79 4.10
N PHE A 204 -6.64 21.71 3.68
CA PHE A 204 -7.53 22.86 3.56
C PHE A 204 -7.81 23.53 4.91
N LEU A 205 -8.11 22.75 5.95
CA LEU A 205 -8.32 23.29 7.30
C LEU A 205 -7.06 23.95 7.86
N THR A 206 -5.89 23.35 7.64
CA THR A 206 -4.60 23.93 8.05
C THR A 206 -4.37 25.26 7.34
N LEU A 207 -4.59 25.30 6.01
CA LEU A 207 -4.49 26.50 5.19
C LEU A 207 -5.45 27.59 5.68
N PHE A 208 -6.71 27.24 5.93
CA PHE A 208 -7.73 28.15 6.40
C PHE A 208 -7.38 28.76 7.78
N LEU A 209 -6.92 27.93 8.73
CA LEU A 209 -6.51 28.40 10.05
C LEU A 209 -5.26 29.29 9.96
N ALA A 210 -4.28 28.92 9.13
CA ALA A 210 -3.08 29.72 8.89
C ALA A 210 -3.44 31.08 8.28
N TYR A 211 -4.33 31.10 7.27
CA TYR A 211 -4.83 32.32 6.66
C TYR A 211 -5.58 33.21 7.65
N ARG A 212 -6.47 32.64 8.47
CA ARG A 212 -7.18 33.40 9.51
C ARG A 212 -6.22 34.03 10.51
N LYS A 213 -5.17 33.30 10.89
CA LYS A 213 -4.14 33.80 11.81
C LYS A 213 -3.27 34.89 11.18
N TYR A 214 -2.96 34.76 9.88
CA TYR A 214 -2.27 35.79 9.11
C TYR A 214 -3.08 37.08 9.06
N MET A 215 -4.37 36.99 8.74
CA MET A 215 -5.25 38.18 8.72
C MET A 215 -5.34 38.89 10.07
N ALA A 216 -5.24 38.14 11.18
CA ALA A 216 -5.20 38.71 12.52
C ALA A 216 -3.83 39.29 12.92
N SER A 217 -2.74 38.98 12.20
CA SER A 217 -1.37 39.36 12.56
C SER A 217 -0.64 39.95 11.35
N SER A 218 -0.70 41.27 11.21
CA SER A 218 -0.22 42.02 10.03
C SER A 218 1.30 42.01 9.80
N SER A 219 2.11 41.42 10.69
CA SER A 219 3.57 41.58 10.68
C SER A 219 4.38 40.30 10.46
N THR A 220 3.75 39.15 10.21
CA THR A 220 4.48 37.88 10.05
C THR A 220 4.51 37.38 8.59
N PRO A 221 5.69 37.05 8.03
CA PRO A 221 5.80 36.59 6.64
C PRO A 221 5.17 35.21 6.45
N ILE A 222 4.10 35.17 5.63
CA ILE A 222 3.32 33.98 5.21
C ILE A 222 4.20 32.77 4.89
N MET A 223 5.26 32.97 4.10
CA MET A 223 6.10 31.88 3.59
C MET A 223 6.74 31.05 4.73
N ARG A 224 7.05 31.69 5.86
CA ARG A 224 7.65 31.02 7.02
C ARG A 224 6.66 30.14 7.76
N ILE A 225 5.38 30.51 7.78
CA ILE A 225 4.30 29.75 8.39
C ILE A 225 4.00 28.53 7.53
N PHE A 226 3.80 28.69 6.23
CA PHE A 226 3.54 27.57 5.31
C PHE A 226 4.64 26.52 5.30
N ARG A 227 5.91 26.95 5.26
CA ARG A 227 7.05 26.03 5.27
C ARG A 227 7.20 25.31 6.61
N ARG A 228 6.78 25.94 7.72
CA ARG A 228 6.83 25.35 9.07
C ARG A 228 5.61 24.46 9.38
N ASP A 229 4.46 24.78 8.81
CA ASP A 229 3.18 24.15 9.15
C ASP A 229 2.87 22.93 8.28
N GLY A 230 3.78 22.56 7.37
CA GLY A 230 3.76 21.25 6.70
C GLY A 230 2.88 21.17 5.46
N THR A 231 2.62 22.27 4.76
CA THR A 231 1.88 22.22 3.49
C THR A 231 2.55 21.32 2.45
N PHE A 232 3.88 21.34 2.36
CA PHE A 232 4.63 20.45 1.47
C PHE A 232 4.36 18.98 1.79
N TYR A 233 4.31 18.62 3.07
CA TYR A 233 3.98 17.27 3.52
C TYR A 233 2.59 16.82 3.02
N PHE A 234 1.57 17.68 3.10
CA PHE A 234 0.25 17.36 2.58
C PHE A 234 0.23 17.15 1.06
N ILE A 235 0.99 17.95 0.31
CA ILE A 235 1.11 17.79 -1.14
C ILE A 235 1.78 16.46 -1.47
N THR A 236 2.88 16.13 -0.80
CA THR A 236 3.59 14.86 -1.04
C THR A 236 2.71 13.67 -0.69
N LEU A 237 1.99 13.71 0.43
CA LEU A 237 1.01 12.68 0.78
C LEU A 237 -0.08 12.53 -0.30
N ALA A 238 -0.66 13.64 -0.76
CA ALA A 238 -1.70 13.61 -1.79
C ALA A 238 -1.19 13.01 -3.12
N VAL A 239 0.04 13.30 -3.50
CA VAL A 239 0.68 12.72 -4.70
C VAL A 239 0.88 11.21 -4.52
N ILE A 240 1.36 10.77 -3.36
CA ILE A 240 1.53 9.33 -3.06
C ILE A 240 0.19 8.60 -3.07
N SER A 241 -0.82 9.14 -2.39
CA SER A 241 -2.17 8.57 -2.36
C SER A 241 -2.78 8.47 -3.76
N THR A 242 -2.58 9.50 -4.60
CA THR A 242 -3.02 9.50 -5.99
C THR A 242 -2.30 8.45 -6.83
N ALA A 243 -0.97 8.33 -6.67
CA ALA A 243 -0.18 7.29 -7.34
C ALA A 243 -0.66 5.89 -6.95
N ASN A 244 -0.96 5.65 -5.67
CA ASN A 244 -1.50 4.38 -5.20
C ASN A 244 -2.88 4.07 -5.82
N ILE A 245 -3.76 5.07 -5.96
CA ILE A 245 -5.05 4.90 -6.64
C ILE A 245 -4.82 4.50 -8.11
N LEU A 246 -3.92 5.19 -8.82
CA LEU A 246 -3.62 4.90 -10.22
C LEU A 246 -3.03 3.51 -10.40
N VAL A 247 -2.06 3.10 -9.56
CA VAL A 247 -1.46 1.75 -9.64
C VAL A 247 -2.52 0.67 -9.43
N ASN A 248 -3.42 0.84 -8.46
CA ASN A 248 -4.50 -0.13 -8.21
C ASN A 248 -5.55 -0.17 -9.34
N ARG A 249 -5.77 0.94 -10.06
CA ARG A 249 -6.76 1.02 -11.15
C ARG A 249 -6.21 0.62 -12.52
N LEU A 250 -4.92 0.84 -12.73
CA LEU A 250 -4.24 0.53 -13.99
C LEU A 250 -3.71 -0.90 -14.03
N HIS A 251 -3.73 -1.62 -12.90
CA HIS A 251 -3.46 -3.04 -12.91
C HIS A 251 -4.56 -3.70 -13.77
N PRO A 252 -4.22 -4.32 -14.91
CA PRO A 252 -5.22 -4.93 -15.76
C PRO A 252 -5.84 -6.08 -14.99
N ASP A 253 -7.05 -5.84 -14.47
CA ASP A 253 -7.84 -6.81 -13.72
C ASP A 253 -7.84 -8.12 -14.50
N SER A 254 -7.15 -9.11 -13.94
CA SER A 254 -7.24 -10.52 -14.31
C SER A 254 -7.34 -10.75 -15.82
N ILE A 255 -6.20 -10.94 -16.49
CA ILE A 255 -6.20 -11.79 -17.69
C ILE A 255 -7.01 -13.02 -17.30
N PRO A 256 -8.13 -13.31 -17.99
CA PRO A 256 -8.94 -14.45 -17.63
C PRO A 256 -8.03 -15.66 -17.56
N SER A 257 -7.93 -16.25 -16.37
CA SER A 257 -7.22 -17.51 -16.14
C SER A 257 -7.79 -18.64 -17.02
N SER A 258 -8.90 -18.37 -17.71
CA SER A 258 -9.50 -19.18 -18.75
C SER A 258 -8.82 -19.09 -20.12
N LEU A 259 -7.64 -18.47 -20.29
CA LEU A 259 -6.84 -18.79 -21.48
C LEU A 259 -6.50 -20.28 -21.38
N PRO A 260 -7.16 -21.15 -22.18
CA PRO A 260 -6.93 -22.57 -22.09
C PRO A 260 -5.44 -22.76 -22.34
N CYS A 261 -4.76 -23.50 -21.45
CA CYS A 261 -3.45 -24.05 -21.77
C CYS A 261 -3.66 -24.80 -23.08
N ARG A 262 -3.27 -24.17 -24.19
CA ARG A 262 -3.37 -24.80 -25.49
C ARG A 262 -2.36 -25.92 -25.43
N SER A 263 -2.84 -27.12 -25.14
CA SER A 263 -2.05 -28.33 -25.23
C SER A 263 -1.27 -28.23 -26.53
N PRO A 264 0.06 -28.37 -26.51
CA PRO A 264 0.84 -28.34 -27.73
C PRO A 264 0.17 -29.33 -28.68
N SER A 265 -0.43 -28.78 -29.74
CA SER A 265 -1.09 -29.59 -30.74
C SER A 265 -0.05 -30.61 -31.17
N SER A 266 -0.40 -31.88 -31.03
CA SER A 266 0.36 -33.01 -31.52
C SER A 266 0.71 -32.76 -32.98
N HIS A 267 1.84 -32.10 -33.21
CA HIS A 267 2.45 -32.10 -34.51
C HIS A 267 2.86 -33.55 -34.73
N PRO A 268 2.41 -34.18 -35.83
CA PRO A 268 2.73 -35.56 -36.11
C PRO A 268 4.25 -35.69 -36.18
N GLU A 269 4.78 -36.64 -35.40
CA GLU A 269 6.16 -37.11 -35.46
C GLU A 269 6.57 -37.27 -36.92
N THR A 270 7.32 -36.28 -37.42
CA THR A 270 8.10 -36.47 -38.64
C THR A 270 9.47 -36.90 -38.16
N LEU A 271 9.65 -38.22 -38.13
CA LEU A 271 10.91 -38.96 -38.25
C LEU A 271 12.09 -38.05 -38.67
N LEU A 272 12.98 -37.73 -37.73
CA LEU A 272 14.35 -37.40 -38.08
C LEU A 272 15.33 -37.82 -36.97
N ASP A 273 16.07 -38.86 -37.31
CA ASP A 273 17.39 -39.31 -36.87
C ASP A 273 17.86 -39.13 -35.42
N ARG A 274 17.75 -40.28 -34.75
CA ARG A 274 18.60 -40.80 -33.67
C ARG A 274 20.10 -40.69 -34.01
N ASN A 275 20.82 -39.74 -33.39
CA ASN A 275 22.16 -39.95 -32.80
C ASN A 275 22.83 -38.62 -32.38
N THR A 276 22.45 -38.06 -31.24
CA THR A 276 23.36 -37.25 -30.41
C THR A 276 22.93 -37.37 -28.96
N GLY A 277 23.77 -38.00 -28.14
CA GLY A 277 23.55 -38.18 -26.70
C GLY A 277 23.68 -36.85 -25.98
N GLN A 278 22.55 -36.16 -25.80
CA GLN A 278 22.47 -34.95 -25.00
C GLN A 278 21.11 -34.92 -24.31
N ASP A 279 21.12 -35.17 -23.01
CA ASP A 279 19.91 -35.27 -22.19
C ASP A 279 19.13 -33.94 -22.24
N PRO A 280 17.89 -33.93 -22.77
CA PRO A 280 17.09 -32.73 -22.80
C PRO A 280 16.60 -32.41 -21.39
N ILE A 281 16.92 -31.19 -20.93
CA ILE A 281 16.34 -30.56 -19.74
C ILE A 281 14.85 -30.32 -20.05
N TYR A 282 13.99 -31.23 -19.60
CA TYR A 282 12.54 -31.11 -19.77
C TYR A 282 12.00 -29.88 -19.01
N PRO A 283 11.15 -29.05 -19.62
CA PRO A 283 10.39 -28.06 -18.88
C PRO A 283 9.36 -28.77 -17.98
N PRO A 284 9.00 -28.17 -16.82
CA PRO A 284 8.08 -28.77 -15.86
C PRO A 284 6.71 -28.99 -16.52
N GLN A 285 6.30 -30.25 -16.61
CA GLN A 285 4.93 -30.62 -16.99
C GLN A 285 3.99 -30.17 -15.87
N CYS A 286 2.96 -29.40 -16.22
CA CYS A 286 1.83 -29.14 -15.35
C CYS A 286 1.09 -30.46 -15.13
N LEU A 287 1.45 -31.17 -14.05
CA LEU A 287 0.77 -32.38 -13.61
C LEU A 287 -0.57 -31.98 -13.00
N HIS A 288 -1.59 -31.79 -13.84
CA HIS A 288 -2.97 -31.67 -13.37
C HIS A 288 -3.50 -33.09 -13.16
N ASN A 289 -3.27 -33.63 -11.96
CA ASN A 289 -4.01 -34.80 -11.49
C ASN A 289 -5.44 -34.34 -11.25
N GLN A 290 -6.30 -34.64 -12.22
CA GLN A 290 -7.74 -34.46 -12.14
C GLN A 290 -8.33 -35.86 -11.94
N ASP A 291 -8.20 -36.37 -10.72
CA ASP A 291 -8.96 -37.52 -10.27
C ASP A 291 -10.36 -37.00 -9.89
N ASP A 292 -11.26 -36.96 -10.88
CA ASP A 292 -12.69 -36.74 -10.63
C ASP A 292 -13.23 -37.92 -9.80
N PRO A 293 -13.78 -37.69 -8.58
CA PRO A 293 -14.47 -38.73 -7.86
C PRO A 293 -15.79 -39.05 -8.56
N SER A 294 -15.85 -40.27 -9.08
CA SER A 294 -17.04 -40.93 -9.60
C SER A 294 -18.26 -40.71 -8.68
N PRO A 295 -19.45 -40.37 -9.21
CA PRO A 295 -20.65 -40.20 -8.39
C PRO A 295 -21.09 -41.58 -7.90
N SER A 296 -20.84 -41.86 -6.62
CA SER A 296 -21.47 -42.99 -5.93
C SER A 296 -22.91 -42.59 -5.61
N ASP A 297 -23.83 -43.10 -6.41
CA ASP A 297 -25.22 -43.31 -6.02
C ASP A 297 -25.26 -44.03 -4.67
N ASP A 298 -25.87 -43.43 -3.65
CA ASP A 298 -26.50 -44.23 -2.59
C ASP A 298 -27.63 -43.48 -1.85
N HIS A 299 -28.85 -43.86 -2.23
CA HIS A 299 -29.93 -44.30 -1.36
C HIS A 299 -30.26 -43.59 -0.02
N LYS A 300 -31.37 -42.83 -0.04
CA LYS A 300 -32.67 -43.22 0.57
C LYS A 300 -32.71 -43.60 2.08
N ALA A 301 -33.21 -42.68 2.93
CA ALA A 301 -34.16 -42.95 4.05
C ALA A 301 -34.51 -41.62 4.77
N LYS A 302 -35.73 -41.07 4.76
CA LYS A 302 -37.01 -41.50 5.36
C LYS A 302 -37.05 -41.42 6.90
N ARG A 303 -37.65 -40.36 7.48
CA ARG A 303 -38.80 -40.37 8.42
C ARG A 303 -38.93 -39.09 9.27
N THR A 304 -40.06 -38.41 9.08
CA THR A 304 -41.03 -37.97 10.11
C THR A 304 -40.57 -37.83 11.56
N SER A 305 -40.69 -36.61 12.11
CA SER A 305 -41.59 -36.26 13.23
C SER A 305 -41.73 -34.75 13.31
#